data_AF-A0A1G4FJC8-F1
#
_entry.id   AF-A0A1G4FJC8-F1
#
_cell.length_a   1.000
_cell.length_b   1.000
_cell.length_c   1.000
_cell.angle_alpha   90.00
_cell.angle_beta   90.00
_cell.angle_gamma   90.00
#
_symmetry.space_group_name_H-M   'P 1'
#
loop_
_entity.id
_entity.type
_entity.pdbx_description
1 polymer ?
#
loop_
_entity_poly.entity_id
_entity_poly.type
_entity_poly.pdbx_seq_one_letter_code
_entity_poly.pdbx_strand_id
1 'polypeptide(L)'
;MKKFIKKTISFFLIGIMALSLSACGQEEMEISDSEAEEGYVGFKDLGFKFKMGDTWKEKEDNIVLFGLGNPDDENEPMLGGIVYGYISNDLIDQYYDAVENIKDEDKLNDKKGEIFSHVRNIFAISVFKKNVTPKNDEVAELTTLKNNVKINEKSGYTFYFSYEDFDDSGLSEEDKKEYKALYDDIKNIQKSITTYKPVATEKAANSIENSDFAGGGERKYYEN
;
A
#
# COMPACT_ATOMS: atom_id res chain seq x y z
N MET A 1 57.31 -11.98 -1.12
CA MET A 1 57.19 -13.19 -1.98
C MET A 1 56.12 -14.11 -1.42
N LYS A 2 54.98 -14.23 -2.12
CA LYS A 2 54.26 -15.48 -2.42
C LYS A 2 52.97 -15.13 -3.18
N LYS A 3 53.01 -15.40 -4.49
CA LYS A 3 51.85 -15.48 -5.41
C LYS A 3 51.11 -16.79 -5.14
N PHE A 4 49.79 -16.82 -5.32
CA PHE A 4 48.99 -17.96 -5.82
C PHE A 4 47.59 -17.40 -6.18
N ILE A 5 47.33 -17.03 -7.44
CA ILE A 5 46.80 -17.84 -8.57
C ILE A 5 45.42 -18.46 -8.31
N LYS A 6 44.41 -17.79 -8.91
CA LYS A 6 43.16 -18.23 -9.56
C LYS A 6 42.68 -19.68 -9.34
N LYS A 7 41.40 -19.79 -8.96
CA LYS A 7 40.45 -20.75 -9.56
C LYS A 7 39.09 -20.07 -9.82
N THR A 8 38.81 -19.85 -11.09
CA THR A 8 37.49 -19.60 -11.67
C THR A 8 36.60 -20.81 -11.46
N ILE A 9 35.46 -20.65 -10.79
CA ILE A 9 34.40 -21.66 -10.73
C ILE A 9 33.48 -21.39 -11.91
N SER A 10 33.60 -22.27 -12.90
CA SER A 10 32.70 -22.40 -14.04
C SER A 10 31.41 -23.05 -13.53
N PHE A 11 30.33 -22.29 -13.35
CA PHE A 11 29.00 -22.84 -13.15
C PHE A 11 28.37 -23.10 -14.52
N PHE A 12 28.53 -24.35 -14.98
CA PHE A 12 27.74 -24.93 -16.05
C PHE A 12 26.46 -25.47 -15.39
N LEU A 13 25.37 -24.72 -15.44
CA LEU A 13 24.04 -25.20 -15.03
C LEU A 13 23.10 -25.10 -16.23
N ILE A 14 23.15 -26.21 -16.98
CA ILE A 14 22.13 -26.83 -17.82
C ILE A 14 20.81 -26.06 -17.88
N GLY A 15 20.48 -25.58 -19.08
CA GLY A 15 19.15 -25.09 -19.40
C GLY A 15 18.11 -26.19 -19.22
N ILE A 16 17.19 -25.96 -18.29
CA ILE A 16 15.88 -26.61 -18.28
C ILE A 16 14.94 -25.66 -19.02
N MET A 17 14.82 -25.91 -20.32
CA MET A 17 13.74 -25.37 -21.13
C MET A 17 12.47 -26.14 -20.74
N ALA A 18 11.82 -25.73 -19.66
CA ALA A 18 10.49 -26.21 -19.31
C ALA A 18 9.47 -25.49 -20.19
N LEU A 19 9.17 -26.10 -21.34
CA LEU A 19 7.95 -25.81 -22.09
C LEU A 19 6.75 -26.34 -21.29
N SER A 20 6.17 -25.50 -20.43
CA SER A 20 4.82 -25.72 -19.90
C SER A 20 3.82 -24.91 -20.74
N LEU A 21 3.45 -25.46 -21.89
CA LEU A 21 2.23 -25.05 -22.57
C LEU A 21 1.06 -25.80 -21.93
N SER A 22 0.18 -25.06 -21.24
CA SER A 22 -1.30 -25.16 -21.22
C SER A 22 -1.91 -25.04 -19.82
N ALA A 23 -2.03 -23.81 -19.34
CA ALA A 23 -3.20 -23.36 -18.59
C ALA A 23 -3.50 -21.93 -19.07
N CYS A 24 -4.76 -21.55 -19.24
CA CYS A 24 -5.16 -20.18 -19.60
C CYS A 24 -4.31 -19.18 -18.82
N GLY A 25 -3.46 -18.43 -19.51
CA GLY A 25 -2.39 -17.60 -18.94
C GLY A 25 -2.94 -16.44 -18.14
N GLN A 26 -3.32 -16.70 -16.89
CA GLN A 26 -3.53 -15.69 -15.89
C GLN A 26 -2.21 -15.58 -15.13
N GLU A 27 -1.43 -14.51 -15.39
CA GLU A 27 -0.37 -14.10 -14.48
C GLU A 27 -1.02 -13.89 -13.11
N GLU A 28 -0.75 -14.81 -12.19
CA GLU A 28 -1.00 -14.56 -10.78
C GLU A 28 0.03 -13.53 -10.29
N MET A 29 -0.44 -12.58 -9.49
CA MET A 29 0.47 -11.65 -8.85
C MET A 29 1.23 -12.38 -7.75
N GLU A 30 2.55 -12.38 -7.88
CA GLU A 30 3.49 -12.70 -6.81
C GLU A 30 4.56 -11.61 -6.73
N ILE A 31 5.14 -11.47 -5.54
CA ILE A 31 6.32 -10.64 -5.31
C ILE A 31 7.46 -11.59 -5.01
N SER A 32 8.47 -11.60 -5.87
CA SER A 32 9.71 -12.35 -5.61
C SER A 32 10.55 -11.66 -4.53
N ASP A 33 11.46 -12.39 -3.89
CA ASP A 33 12.43 -11.82 -2.93
C ASP A 33 13.19 -10.62 -3.53
N SER A 34 13.59 -10.73 -4.80
CA SER A 34 14.28 -9.65 -5.53
C SER A 34 13.40 -8.41 -5.70
N GLU A 35 12.11 -8.58 -5.96
CA GLU A 35 11.18 -7.45 -6.08
C GLU A 35 10.90 -6.82 -4.71
N ALA A 36 10.80 -7.63 -3.65
CA ALA A 36 10.66 -7.13 -2.29
C ALA A 36 11.90 -6.32 -1.84
N GLU A 37 13.11 -6.82 -2.14
CA GLU A 37 14.37 -6.09 -1.90
C GLU A 37 14.44 -4.77 -2.67
N GLU A 38 13.83 -4.72 -3.85
CA GLU A 38 13.71 -3.50 -4.63
C GLU A 38 12.64 -2.53 -4.08
N GLY A 39 11.81 -2.94 -3.12
CA GLY A 39 10.76 -2.10 -2.53
C GLY A 39 9.39 -2.28 -3.16
N TYR A 40 9.13 -3.39 -3.87
CA TYR A 40 7.77 -3.70 -4.32
C TYR A 40 6.90 -4.20 -3.17
N VAL A 41 5.67 -3.70 -3.14
CA VAL A 41 4.57 -4.15 -2.28
C VAL A 41 3.37 -4.52 -3.13
N GLY A 42 2.57 -5.48 -2.67
CA GLY A 42 1.53 -6.11 -3.48
C GLY A 42 0.32 -6.51 -2.69
N PHE A 43 -0.84 -6.33 -3.31
CA PHE A 43 -2.16 -6.56 -2.75
C PHE A 43 -2.88 -7.54 -3.68
N LYS A 44 -2.63 -8.84 -3.49
CA LYS A 44 -3.13 -9.92 -4.38
C LYS A 44 -4.66 -9.95 -4.45
N ASP A 45 -5.31 -9.68 -3.32
CA ASP A 45 -6.75 -9.54 -3.15
C ASP A 45 -7.34 -8.39 -3.97
N LEU A 46 -6.60 -7.29 -4.10
CA LEU A 46 -6.98 -6.12 -4.90
C LEU A 46 -6.39 -6.13 -6.31
N GLY A 47 -5.46 -7.03 -6.62
CA GLY A 47 -4.91 -7.18 -7.97
C GLY A 47 -3.98 -6.06 -8.42
N PHE A 48 -3.24 -5.40 -7.52
CA PHE A 48 -2.13 -4.52 -7.90
C PHE A 48 -0.86 -4.69 -7.06
N LYS A 49 0.29 -4.33 -7.65
CA LYS A 49 1.56 -4.12 -6.95
C LYS A 49 2.22 -2.84 -7.41
N PHE A 50 3.08 -2.25 -6.59
CA PHE A 50 3.81 -1.03 -6.92
C PHE A 50 5.12 -0.96 -6.13
N LYS A 51 6.02 -0.09 -6.56
CA LYS A 51 7.34 0.12 -5.96
C LYS A 51 7.33 1.36 -5.09
N MET A 52 7.70 1.22 -3.83
CA MET A 52 7.94 2.34 -2.92
C MET A 52 9.40 2.79 -3.03
N GLY A 53 9.64 4.11 -3.01
CA GLY A 53 10.99 4.64 -2.83
C GLY A 53 11.52 4.39 -1.41
N ASP A 54 12.84 4.45 -1.25
CA ASP A 54 13.51 4.21 0.04
C ASP A 54 12.98 5.10 1.18
N THR A 55 12.54 6.31 0.87
CA THR A 55 11.95 7.26 1.83
C THR A 55 10.75 6.68 2.58
N TRP A 56 9.94 5.82 1.96
CA TRP A 56 8.80 5.20 2.62
C TRP A 56 9.23 4.21 3.71
N LYS A 57 10.35 3.53 3.50
CA LYS A 57 10.95 2.63 4.50
C LYS A 57 11.60 3.41 5.63
N GLU A 58 12.30 4.48 5.30
CA GLU A 58 12.93 5.38 6.28
C GLU A 58 11.91 6.11 7.17
N LYS A 59 10.66 6.22 6.73
CA LYS A 59 9.56 6.95 7.39
C LYS A 59 8.38 6.06 7.73
N GLU A 60 8.61 4.75 7.88
CA GLU A 60 7.52 3.79 8.08
C GLU A 60 6.65 4.08 9.31
N ASP A 61 7.23 4.63 10.38
CA ASP A 61 6.49 5.03 11.59
C ASP A 61 5.50 6.18 11.34
N ASN A 62 5.75 7.00 10.31
CA ASN A 62 4.88 8.11 9.93
C ASN A 62 3.84 7.71 8.88
N ILE A 63 3.76 6.44 8.50
CA ILE A 63 2.78 5.95 7.51
C ILE A 63 1.60 5.29 8.20
N VAL A 64 0.40 5.69 7.82
CA VAL A 64 -0.86 5.05 8.22
C VAL A 64 -1.54 4.45 6.99
N LEU A 65 -2.13 3.26 7.16
CA LEU A 65 -2.87 2.58 6.11
C LEU A 65 -4.34 2.49 6.47
N PHE A 66 -5.21 2.83 5.52
CA PHE A 66 -6.64 2.61 5.66
C PHE A 66 -7.15 1.74 4.50
N GLY A 67 -7.99 0.76 4.81
CA GLY A 67 -8.74 0.02 3.81
C GLY A 67 -9.90 0.86 3.27
N LEU A 68 -10.20 0.72 1.98
CA LEU A 68 -11.39 1.28 1.34
C LEU A 68 -12.36 0.18 0.95
N GLY A 69 -13.65 0.52 0.98
CA GLY A 69 -14.76 -0.32 0.51
C GLY A 69 -15.06 -1.49 1.44
N ASN A 70 -16.18 -2.14 1.16
CA ASN A 70 -16.59 -3.37 1.81
C ASN A 70 -16.61 -4.51 0.79
N PRO A 71 -15.59 -5.40 0.78
CA PRO A 71 -15.53 -6.49 -0.19
C PRO A 71 -16.70 -7.49 -0.03
N ASP A 72 -17.34 -7.53 1.14
CA ASP A 72 -18.47 -8.42 1.45
C ASP A 72 -19.82 -7.82 1.04
N ASP A 73 -19.91 -6.52 0.75
CA ASP A 73 -21.14 -5.92 0.23
C ASP A 73 -21.19 -6.05 -1.29
N GLU A 74 -22.00 -6.99 -1.80
CA GLU A 74 -22.18 -7.19 -3.23
C GLU A 74 -22.73 -5.95 -3.96
N ASN A 75 -23.44 -5.05 -3.27
CA ASN A 75 -24.06 -3.86 -3.85
C ASN A 75 -23.10 -2.68 -3.97
N GLU A 76 -21.94 -2.71 -3.30
CA GLU A 76 -20.97 -1.62 -3.42
C GLU A 76 -20.26 -1.64 -4.79
N PRO A 77 -20.08 -0.48 -5.44
CA PRO A 77 -19.37 -0.39 -6.73
C PRO A 77 -17.87 -0.69 -6.60
N MET A 78 -17.29 -0.44 -5.43
CA MET A 78 -15.87 -0.65 -5.14
C MET A 78 -15.67 -2.09 -4.66
N LEU A 79 -14.63 -2.75 -5.18
CA LEU A 79 -14.14 -4.01 -4.61
C LEU A 79 -13.37 -3.73 -3.33
N GLY A 80 -12.51 -2.71 -3.38
CA GLY A 80 -11.76 -2.21 -2.23
C GLY A 80 -10.65 -1.27 -2.66
N GLY A 81 -9.76 -0.95 -1.73
CA GLY A 81 -8.60 -0.10 -1.99
C GLY A 81 -7.76 0.12 -0.74
N ILE A 82 -6.64 0.79 -0.91
CA ILE A 82 -5.74 1.16 0.19
C ILE A 82 -5.44 2.65 0.09
N VAL A 83 -5.56 3.35 1.21
CA VAL A 83 -5.10 4.74 1.39
C VAL A 83 -3.82 4.73 2.20
N TYR A 84 -2.82 5.45 1.72
CA TYR A 84 -1.58 5.76 2.44
C TYR A 84 -1.68 7.18 2.98
N GLY A 85 -1.57 7.33 4.30
CA GLY A 85 -1.59 8.62 4.99
C GLY A 85 -0.28 8.90 5.74
N TYR A 86 -0.02 10.17 6.00
CA TYR A 86 1.07 10.67 6.84
C TYR A 86 0.55 11.06 8.22
N ILE A 87 1.21 10.58 9.28
CA ILE A 87 1.01 11.00 10.67
C ILE A 87 2.27 11.71 11.18
N SER A 88 2.10 12.90 11.76
CA SER A 88 3.21 13.69 12.31
C SER A 88 3.76 13.07 13.58
N ASN A 89 5.02 13.37 13.90
CA ASN A 89 5.67 12.84 15.10
C ASN A 89 4.93 13.23 16.40
N ASP A 90 4.40 14.45 16.47
CA ASP A 90 3.56 14.88 17.60
C ASP A 90 2.29 14.04 17.78
N LEU A 91 1.63 13.65 16.69
CA LEU A 91 0.44 12.80 16.74
C LEU A 91 0.79 11.35 17.12
N ILE A 92 1.97 10.87 16.70
CA ILE A 92 2.52 9.58 17.12
C ILE A 92 2.73 9.57 18.64
N ASP A 93 3.38 10.61 19.18
CA ASP A 93 3.62 10.74 20.62
C ASP A 93 2.30 10.80 21.40
N GLN A 94 1.32 11.56 20.91
CA GLN A 94 -0.03 11.61 21.49
C GLN A 94 -0.73 10.25 21.47
N TYR A 95 -0.53 9.45 20.41
CA TYR A 95 -1.10 8.11 20.31
C TYR A 95 -0.53 7.18 21.38
N TYR A 96 0.79 7.14 21.53
CA TYR A 96 1.43 6.30 22.53
C TYR A 96 1.11 6.74 23.96
N ASP A 97 1.08 8.05 24.22
CA ASP A 97 0.66 8.58 25.52
C ASP A 97 -0.79 8.18 25.85
N ALA A 98 -1.70 8.27 24.87
CA ALA A 98 -3.09 7.86 25.05
C ALA A 98 -3.20 6.37 25.38
N VAL A 99 -2.51 5.50 24.64
CA VAL A 99 -2.50 4.05 24.88
C VAL A 99 -1.91 3.70 26.24
N GLU A 100 -0.88 4.42 26.69
CA GLU A 100 -0.26 4.18 28.00
C GLU A 100 -1.18 4.64 29.15
N ASN A 101 -1.81 5.81 29.01
CA ASN A 101 -2.41 6.52 30.15
C ASN A 101 -3.94 6.45 30.22
N ILE A 102 -4.65 6.23 29.11
CA ILE A 102 -6.12 6.14 29.09
C ILE A 102 -6.55 4.68 29.30
N LYS A 103 -7.23 4.40 30.42
CA LYS A 103 -7.70 3.05 30.76
C LYS A 103 -9.13 2.75 30.35
N ASP A 104 -9.90 3.80 30.08
CA ASP A 104 -11.28 3.71 29.64
C ASP A 104 -11.31 3.55 28.12
N GLU A 105 -11.92 2.46 27.64
CA GLU A 105 -11.86 2.07 26.24
C GLU A 105 -12.59 3.05 25.32
N ASP A 106 -13.74 3.57 25.74
CA ASP A 106 -14.51 4.55 24.96
C ASP A 106 -13.70 5.85 24.81
N LYS A 107 -13.10 6.34 25.91
CA LYS A 107 -12.23 7.53 25.85
C LYS A 107 -10.97 7.31 25.03
N LEU A 108 -10.40 6.10 25.07
CA LEU A 108 -9.24 5.77 24.25
C LEU A 108 -9.63 5.79 22.77
N ASN A 109 -10.78 5.20 22.42
CA ASN A 109 -11.29 5.19 21.05
C ASN A 109 -11.62 6.60 20.55
N ASP A 110 -12.22 7.45 21.39
CA ASP A 110 -12.46 8.86 21.06
C ASP A 110 -11.14 9.60 20.78
N LYS A 111 -10.12 9.41 21.62
CA LYS A 111 -8.81 10.06 21.43
C LYS A 111 -8.08 9.52 20.19
N LYS A 112 -8.13 8.21 19.94
CA LYS A 112 -7.62 7.61 18.70
C LYS A 112 -8.32 8.23 17.49
N GLY A 113 -9.64 8.34 17.51
CA GLY A 113 -10.43 8.97 16.45
C GLY A 113 -10.04 10.43 16.19
N GLU A 114 -9.84 11.21 17.24
CA GLU A 114 -9.32 12.58 17.15
C GLU A 114 -7.95 12.62 16.47
N ILE A 115 -7.00 11.81 16.94
CA ILE A 115 -5.63 11.73 16.37
C ILE A 115 -5.69 11.34 14.88
N PHE A 116 -6.40 10.27 14.54
CA PHE A 116 -6.48 9.78 13.17
C PHE A 116 -7.24 10.72 12.23
N SER A 117 -8.12 11.58 12.76
CA SER A 117 -8.76 12.65 11.96
C SER A 117 -7.78 13.71 11.44
N HIS A 118 -6.58 13.78 12.01
CA HIS A 118 -5.50 14.67 11.60
C HIS A 118 -4.47 14.00 10.67
N VAL A 119 -4.64 12.72 10.33
CA VAL A 119 -3.80 12.05 9.34
C VAL A 119 -4.02 12.68 7.97
N ARG A 120 -2.92 12.92 7.25
CA ARG A 120 -2.95 13.49 5.90
C ARG A 120 -2.85 12.40 4.88
N ASN A 121 -3.95 12.08 4.20
CA ASN A 121 -3.95 11.13 3.10
C ASN A 121 -3.01 11.63 1.98
N ILE A 122 -2.07 10.78 1.56
CA ILE A 122 -1.08 11.06 0.53
C ILE A 122 -1.59 10.57 -0.83
N PHE A 123 -1.91 9.28 -0.91
CA PHE A 123 -2.47 8.67 -2.10
C PHE A 123 -3.36 7.48 -1.75
N ALA A 124 -4.20 7.06 -2.69
CA ALA A 124 -4.92 5.81 -2.61
C ALA A 124 -4.84 5.05 -3.95
N ILE A 125 -4.91 3.73 -3.86
CA ILE A 125 -5.15 2.86 -5.01
C ILE A 125 -6.48 2.16 -4.76
N SER A 126 -7.46 2.43 -5.62
CA SER A 126 -8.82 1.88 -5.50
C SER A 126 -9.17 1.02 -6.71
N VAL A 127 -10.00 0.00 -6.45
CA VAL A 127 -10.37 -1.03 -7.41
C VAL A 127 -11.88 -1.14 -7.44
N PHE A 128 -12.45 -0.91 -8.62
CA PHE A 128 -13.89 -0.99 -8.84
C PHE A 128 -14.27 -2.33 -9.48
N LYS A 129 -15.44 -2.84 -9.09
CA LYS A 129 -15.97 -4.12 -9.56
C LYS A 129 -16.18 -4.11 -11.07
N LYS A 130 -16.42 -5.31 -11.60
CA LYS A 130 -16.44 -5.53 -13.04
C LYS A 130 -17.47 -4.65 -13.75
N ASN A 131 -17.05 -3.96 -14.81
CA ASN A 131 -17.90 -3.06 -15.62
C ASN A 131 -18.45 -1.84 -14.85
N VAL A 132 -17.88 -1.53 -13.68
CA VAL A 132 -18.16 -0.29 -12.96
C VAL A 132 -17.07 0.72 -13.31
N THR A 133 -17.44 1.82 -13.94
CA THR A 133 -16.54 2.94 -14.21
C THR A 133 -17.13 4.18 -13.55
N PRO A 134 -16.74 4.47 -12.29
CA PRO A 134 -17.26 5.61 -11.57
C PRO A 134 -16.82 6.92 -12.24
N LYS A 135 -17.63 7.96 -12.04
CA LYS A 135 -17.23 9.33 -12.35
C LYS A 135 -16.20 9.82 -11.33
N ASN A 136 -15.48 10.90 -11.67
CA ASN A 136 -14.42 11.42 -10.81
C ASN A 136 -14.90 11.85 -9.41
N ASP A 137 -16.09 12.45 -9.33
CA ASP A 137 -16.75 12.84 -8.09
C ASP A 137 -17.09 11.64 -7.20
N GLU A 138 -17.55 10.54 -7.81
CA GLU A 138 -17.81 9.28 -7.09
C GLU A 138 -16.51 8.66 -6.54
N VAL A 139 -15.41 8.69 -7.30
CA VAL A 139 -14.10 8.22 -6.79
C VAL A 139 -13.60 9.13 -5.66
N ALA A 140 -13.77 10.45 -5.79
CA ALA A 140 -13.34 11.40 -4.78
C ALA A 140 -14.11 11.25 -3.46
N GLU A 141 -15.42 10.98 -3.53
CA GLU A 141 -16.23 10.70 -2.35
C GLU A 141 -15.75 9.43 -1.62
N LEU A 142 -15.48 8.37 -2.37
CA LEU A 142 -15.06 7.08 -1.80
C LEU A 142 -13.63 7.09 -1.25
N THR A 143 -12.72 7.83 -1.88
CA THR A 143 -11.30 7.87 -1.49
C THR A 143 -10.97 9.05 -0.58
N THR A 144 -11.86 10.04 -0.46
CA THR A 144 -11.63 11.36 0.16
C THR A 144 -10.55 12.22 -0.52
N LEU A 145 -10.12 11.84 -1.74
CA LEU A 145 -9.03 12.46 -2.48
C LEU A 145 -9.54 13.05 -3.80
N LYS A 146 -9.18 14.30 -4.12
CA LYS A 146 -9.81 15.02 -5.25
C LYS A 146 -9.23 14.66 -6.62
N ASN A 147 -7.94 14.35 -6.69
CA ASN A 147 -7.27 14.07 -7.96
C ASN A 147 -7.29 12.57 -8.25
N ASN A 148 -8.14 12.12 -9.18
CA ASN A 148 -8.25 10.70 -9.51
C ASN A 148 -7.79 10.43 -10.95
N VAL A 149 -6.86 9.49 -11.10
CA VAL A 149 -6.31 9.06 -12.38
C VAL A 149 -6.62 7.58 -12.58
N LYS A 150 -7.40 7.27 -13.61
CA LYS A 150 -7.60 5.87 -14.03
C LYS A 150 -6.27 5.28 -14.50
N ILE A 151 -5.81 4.24 -13.81
CA ILE A 151 -4.53 3.56 -14.06
C ILE A 151 -4.70 2.56 -15.21
N ASN A 152 -5.67 1.66 -15.07
CA ASN A 152 -5.88 0.56 -16.02
C ASN A 152 -7.29 -0.04 -15.90
N GLU A 153 -7.63 -0.88 -16.88
CA GLU A 153 -8.71 -1.86 -16.79
C GLU A 153 -8.16 -3.26 -17.06
N LYS A 154 -8.40 -4.19 -16.15
CA LYS A 154 -7.92 -5.56 -16.30
C LYS A 154 -8.94 -6.57 -15.78
N SER A 155 -9.24 -7.58 -16.59
CA SER A 155 -10.29 -8.57 -16.31
C SER A 155 -11.68 -7.95 -16.01
N GLY A 156 -11.91 -6.74 -16.50
CA GLY A 156 -13.11 -5.93 -16.32
C GLY A 156 -13.17 -5.11 -15.02
N TYR A 157 -12.18 -5.23 -14.13
CA TYR A 157 -12.01 -4.32 -12.99
C TYR A 157 -11.34 -3.03 -13.44
N THR A 158 -11.69 -1.91 -12.80
CA THR A 158 -11.11 -0.60 -13.09
C THR A 158 -10.30 -0.12 -11.89
N PHE A 159 -9.06 0.31 -12.16
CA PHE A 159 -8.10 0.73 -11.14
C PHE A 159 -7.87 2.24 -11.21
N TYR A 160 -7.88 2.90 -10.06
CA TYR A 160 -7.61 4.34 -9.94
C TYR A 160 -6.46 4.60 -8.96
N PHE A 161 -5.66 5.62 -9.29
CA PHE A 161 -4.70 6.25 -8.40
C PHE A 161 -5.27 7.60 -8.01
N SER A 162 -5.53 7.78 -6.72
CA SER A 162 -6.12 8.99 -6.17
C SER A 162 -5.09 9.70 -5.29
N TYR A 163 -5.07 11.03 -5.30
CA TYR A 163 -4.18 11.83 -4.44
C TYR A 163 -4.79 13.21 -4.21
N GLU A 164 -4.26 13.94 -3.23
CA GLU A 164 -4.64 15.33 -2.96
C GLU A 164 -3.54 16.29 -3.41
N ASP A 165 -3.84 17.57 -3.56
CA ASP A 165 -2.79 18.58 -3.74
C ASP A 165 -1.93 18.68 -2.46
N PHE A 166 -0.64 18.97 -2.63
CA PHE A 166 0.28 19.11 -1.50
C PHE A 166 -0.17 20.25 -0.58
N ASP A 167 -0.43 19.92 0.68
CA ASP A 167 -0.72 20.87 1.74
C ASP A 167 0.01 20.48 3.03
N ASP A 168 1.02 21.25 3.39
CA ASP A 168 1.83 21.09 4.59
C ASP A 168 1.47 22.09 5.70
N SER A 169 0.31 22.76 5.56
CA SER A 169 -0.16 23.73 6.53
C SER A 169 -0.32 23.11 7.92
N GLY A 170 0.13 23.80 8.96
CA GLY A 170 0.01 23.32 10.34
C GLY A 170 1.00 22.21 10.75
N LEU A 171 1.84 21.70 9.85
CA LEU A 171 2.93 20.79 10.21
C LEU A 171 4.13 21.54 10.81
N SER A 172 4.91 20.84 11.64
CA SER A 172 6.20 21.35 12.12
C SER A 172 7.22 21.39 10.97
N GLU A 173 8.32 22.15 11.11
CA GLU A 173 9.34 22.22 10.06
C GLU A 173 10.06 20.89 9.79
N GLU A 174 10.05 19.97 10.75
CA GLU A 174 10.54 18.61 10.58
C GLU A 174 9.52 17.78 9.78
N ASP A 175 8.27 17.73 10.25
CA ASP A 175 7.19 16.98 9.60
C ASP A 175 6.94 17.45 8.16
N LYS A 176 7.08 18.76 7.89
CA LYS A 176 6.98 19.30 6.51
C LYS A 176 7.98 18.65 5.57
N LYS A 177 9.23 18.43 6.01
CA LYS A 177 10.27 17.83 5.17
C LYS A 177 9.96 16.36 4.91
N GLU A 178 9.50 15.65 5.93
CA GLU A 178 9.15 14.23 5.84
C GLU A 178 7.93 14.02 4.93
N TYR A 179 6.85 14.74 5.20
CA TYR A 179 5.64 14.71 4.39
C TYR A 179 5.92 15.06 2.93
N LYS A 180 6.72 16.10 2.69
CA LYS A 180 7.12 16.48 1.33
C LYS A 180 7.92 15.38 0.62
N ALA A 181 8.84 14.72 1.31
CA ALA A 181 9.65 13.66 0.70
C ALA A 181 8.77 12.47 0.24
N LEU A 182 7.79 12.09 1.05
CA LEU A 182 6.79 11.07 0.68
C LEU A 182 5.90 11.54 -0.48
N TYR A 183 5.40 12.77 -0.41
CA TYR A 183 4.53 13.35 -1.43
C TYR A 183 5.24 13.48 -2.79
N ASP A 184 6.51 13.87 -2.81
CA ASP A 184 7.28 14.00 -4.06
C ASP A 184 7.43 12.64 -4.79
N ASP A 185 7.40 11.51 -4.05
CA ASP A 185 7.57 10.16 -4.60
C ASP A 185 6.29 9.54 -5.18
N ILE A 186 5.10 10.13 -4.92
CA ILE A 186 3.81 9.56 -5.37
C ILE A 186 3.75 9.34 -6.89
N LYS A 187 4.45 10.19 -7.66
CA LYS A 187 4.53 10.06 -9.12
C LYS A 187 5.34 8.85 -9.56
N ASN A 188 6.35 8.45 -8.79
CA ASN A 188 7.12 7.24 -9.05
C ASN A 188 6.29 6.01 -8.69
N ILE A 189 5.59 6.05 -7.55
CA ILE A 189 4.61 5.03 -7.16
C ILE A 189 3.62 4.83 -8.29
N GLN A 190 2.93 5.89 -8.72
CA GLN A 190 1.92 5.82 -9.78
C GLN A 190 2.44 5.16 -11.07
N LYS A 191 3.67 5.49 -11.50
CA LYS A 191 4.30 4.92 -12.69
C LYS A 191 4.69 3.46 -12.55
N SER A 192 4.96 3.01 -11.33
CA SER A 192 5.37 1.64 -11.04
C SER A 192 4.20 0.66 -10.88
N ILE A 193 2.96 1.16 -10.81
CA ILE A 193 1.78 0.33 -10.56
C ILE A 193 1.61 -0.69 -11.70
N THR A 194 1.61 -1.96 -11.32
CA THR A 194 1.28 -3.09 -12.19
C THR A 194 -0.01 -3.72 -11.70
N THR A 195 -0.95 -3.94 -12.62
CA THR A 195 -2.29 -4.47 -12.32
C THR A 195 -2.46 -5.89 -12.82
N TYR A 196 -3.26 -6.66 -12.09
CA TYR A 196 -3.56 -8.08 -12.25
C TYR A 196 -5.06 -8.28 -12.04
N LYS A 197 -5.54 -9.52 -12.23
CA LYS A 197 -6.90 -9.84 -11.81
C LYS A 197 -6.93 -9.94 -10.28
N PRO A 198 -7.83 -9.24 -9.58
CA PRO A 198 -8.05 -9.43 -8.15
C PRO A 198 -8.42 -10.89 -7.84
N VAL A 199 -7.83 -11.48 -6.80
CA VAL A 199 -8.11 -12.86 -6.38
C VAL A 199 -8.71 -12.82 -4.98
N ALA A 200 -9.99 -13.16 -4.85
CA ALA A 200 -10.63 -13.29 -3.54
C ALA A 200 -9.83 -14.29 -2.69
N THR A 201 -9.22 -13.82 -1.61
CA THR A 201 -8.63 -14.69 -0.61
C THR A 201 -9.67 -14.89 0.48
N GLU A 202 -9.87 -16.12 0.96
CA GLU A 202 -10.77 -16.43 2.10
C GLU A 202 -10.39 -15.68 3.40
N LYS A 203 -9.31 -14.87 3.37
CA LYS A 203 -8.76 -14.07 4.48
C LYS A 203 -8.93 -12.55 4.33
N ALA A 204 -9.48 -12.05 3.23
CA ALA A 204 -9.57 -10.60 2.98
C ALA A 204 -10.36 -9.83 4.06
N ALA A 205 -11.28 -10.50 4.76
CA ALA A 205 -12.11 -9.90 5.80
C ALA A 205 -11.37 -9.46 7.08
N ASN A 206 -10.16 -9.96 7.35
CA ASN A 206 -9.48 -9.76 8.65
C ASN A 206 -8.11 -9.06 8.58
N SER A 207 -7.61 -8.68 7.39
CA SER A 207 -6.23 -8.17 7.27
C SER A 207 -6.06 -6.66 7.49
N ILE A 208 -7.16 -5.89 7.60
CA ILE A 208 -7.10 -4.43 7.80
C ILE A 208 -8.00 -3.95 8.97
N GLU A 209 -8.87 -4.80 9.51
CA GLU A 209 -9.45 -4.53 10.83
C GLU A 209 -8.32 -4.66 11.88
N ASN A 210 -7.88 -3.51 12.43
CA ASN A 210 -6.81 -3.31 13.41
C ASN A 210 -5.40 -3.04 12.87
N SER A 211 -5.22 -2.11 11.92
CA SER A 211 -3.92 -1.45 11.75
C SER A 211 -3.71 -0.39 12.85
N ASP A 212 -3.59 -0.82 14.10
CA ASP A 212 -2.96 -0.03 15.16
C ASP A 212 -1.48 0.11 14.77
N PHE A 213 -1.15 1.22 14.10
CA PHE A 213 0.21 1.67 13.79
C PHE A 213 1.02 0.75 12.85
N ALA A 214 1.67 1.31 11.82
CA ALA A 214 2.55 0.55 10.92
C ALA A 214 3.81 -0.04 11.60
N GLY A 215 3.95 0.13 12.92
CA GLY A 215 4.99 -0.42 13.78
C GLY A 215 4.54 -1.47 14.80
N GLY A 216 3.28 -1.94 14.80
CA GLY A 216 2.76 -2.82 15.85
C GLY A 216 2.22 -4.19 15.43
N GLY A 217 1.77 -4.35 14.18
CA GLY A 217 1.28 -5.62 13.65
C GLY A 217 2.35 -6.30 12.82
N GLU A 218 2.63 -7.58 13.10
CA GLU A 218 3.47 -8.42 12.22
C GLU A 218 3.01 -8.21 10.77
N ARG A 219 3.82 -7.51 9.96
CA ARG A 219 3.76 -7.69 8.51
C ARG A 219 4.06 -9.15 8.30
N LYS A 220 3.01 -9.95 8.09
CA LYS A 220 3.17 -11.24 7.44
C LYS A 220 3.55 -10.92 6.01
N TYR A 221 4.84 -10.67 5.80
CA TYR A 221 5.50 -11.18 4.62
C TYR A 221 5.00 -12.62 4.49
N TYR A 222 4.43 -12.95 3.33
CA TYR A 222 4.11 -14.33 3.03
C TYR A 222 5.43 -15.11 3.11
N GLU A 223 5.77 -15.61 4.29
CA GLU A 223 6.80 -16.63 4.45
C GLU A 223 6.24 -17.89 3.78
N ASN A 224 7.05 -18.42 2.87
CA ASN A 224 6.81 -19.60 2.03
C ASN A 224 6.12 -20.78 2.75
#